data_AF-A0A5Q4GYZ5-F1
#
_entry.id   AF-A0A5Q4GYZ5-F1
#
_cell.length_a   1.000
_cell.length_b   1.000
_cell.length_c   1.000
_cell.angle_alpha   90.00
_cell.angle_beta   90.00
_cell.angle_gamma   90.00
#
_symmetry.space_group_name_H-M   'P 1'
#
loop_
_entity.id
_entity.type
_entity.pdbx_description
1 polymer ?
#
loop_
_entity_poly.entity_id
_entity_poly.type
_entity_poly.pdbx_seq_one_letter_code
_entity_poly.pdbx_strand_id
1 'polypeptide(L)'
;MNCQELAHRIERLQPQAALRDVARLCLLLANSIQDIDQLADDGVLARNWKEIHLRMQATADQHAAMTEELENLVRSDPKKFNADQIWVLIRAIKVQGQILQMYLGEEVLNA
;
A
#
# COMPACT_ATOMS: atom_id res chain seq x y z
N MET A 1 -16.30 -4.57 16.65
CA MET A 1 -16.61 -3.47 15.71
C MET A 1 -16.93 -4.12 14.38
N ASN A 2 -17.92 -3.63 13.63
CA ASN A 2 -18.26 -4.16 12.31
C ASN A 2 -17.77 -3.23 11.18
N CYS A 3 -17.81 -3.70 9.93
CA CYS A 3 -17.28 -2.97 8.77
C CYS A 3 -18.02 -1.63 8.51
N GLN A 4 -19.34 -1.58 8.74
CA GLN A 4 -20.12 -0.35 8.60
C GLN A 4 -19.74 0.70 9.64
N GLU A 5 -19.54 0.27 10.88
CA GLU A 5 -19.11 1.14 11.98
C GLU A 5 -17.73 1.75 11.70
N LEU A 6 -16.79 0.93 11.22
CA LEU A 6 -15.46 1.38 10.82
C LEU A 6 -15.52 2.39 9.65
N ALA A 7 -16.30 2.09 8.61
CA ALA A 7 -16.48 2.98 7.47
C ALA A 7 -17.01 4.35 7.91
N HIS A 8 -18.03 4.38 8.76
CA HIS A 8 -18.62 5.63 9.25
C HIS A 8 -17.64 6.44 10.10
N ARG A 9 -16.83 5.76 10.91
CA ARG A 9 -15.77 6.41 11.69
C ARG A 9 -14.67 7.00 10.81
N ILE A 10 -14.26 6.31 9.74
CA ILE A 10 -13.29 6.81 8.76
C ILE A 10 -13.86 8.00 8.00
N GLU A 11 -15.13 7.97 7.58
CA GLU A 11 -15.79 9.11 6.94
C GLU A 11 -15.81 10.35 7.84
N ARG A 12 -15.94 10.18 9.16
CA ARG A 12 -15.83 11.31 10.10
C ARG A 12 -14.41 11.87 10.18
N LEU A 13 -13.39 11.04 10.05
CA LEU A 13 -11.98 11.46 10.01
C LEU A 13 -11.63 12.15 8.68
N GLN A 14 -12.22 11.70 7.57
CA GLN A 14 -12.02 12.27 6.24
C GLN A 14 -13.35 12.42 5.48
N PRO A 15 -14.10 13.52 5.73
CA PRO A 15 -15.45 13.72 5.19
C PRO A 15 -15.55 13.81 3.66
N GLN A 16 -14.41 13.96 2.97
CA GLN A 16 -14.33 14.09 1.52
C GLN A 16 -13.69 12.86 0.86
N ALA A 17 -13.48 11.77 1.60
CA ALA A 17 -12.95 10.54 1.05
C ALA A 17 -13.94 9.94 0.03
N ALA A 18 -13.43 9.47 -1.12
CA ALA A 18 -14.27 8.72 -2.04
C ALA A 18 -14.61 7.35 -1.44
N LEU A 19 -15.77 6.79 -1.80
CA LEU A 19 -16.24 5.50 -1.27
C LEU A 19 -15.20 4.37 -1.41
N ARG A 20 -14.49 4.33 -2.54
CA ARG A 20 -13.41 3.38 -2.81
C ARG A 20 -12.23 3.52 -1.83
N ASP A 21 -11.94 4.74 -1.40
CA ASP A 21 -10.85 5.03 -0.48
C ASP A 21 -11.24 4.63 0.94
N VAL A 22 -12.49 4.89 1.35
CA VAL A 22 -13.04 4.41 2.62
C VAL A 22 -12.99 2.89 2.69
N ALA A 23 -13.49 2.19 1.66
CA ALA A 23 -13.49 0.72 1.64
C ALA A 23 -12.06 0.14 1.69
N ARG A 24 -11.12 0.75 0.96
CA ARG A 24 -9.72 0.38 0.99
C ARG A 24 -9.11 0.59 2.37
N LEU A 25 -9.35 1.73 3.00
CA LEU A 25 -8.87 2.02 4.35
C LEU A 25 -9.46 1.04 5.38
N CYS A 26 -10.74 0.67 5.27
CA CYS A 26 -11.33 -0.36 6.13
C CYS A 26 -10.55 -1.68 6.06
N LEU A 27 -10.24 -2.16 4.85
CA LEU A 27 -9.45 -3.38 4.66
C LEU A 27 -8.06 -3.25 5.26
N LEU A 28 -7.36 -2.16 4.97
CA LEU A 28 -5.98 -1.98 5.42
C LEU A 28 -5.89 -1.85 6.95
N LEU A 29 -6.84 -1.15 7.58
CA LEU A 29 -6.94 -1.04 9.04
C LEU A 29 -7.27 -2.38 9.69
N ALA A 30 -8.15 -3.17 9.06
CA ALA A 30 -8.44 -4.52 9.52
C ALA A 30 -7.24 -5.46 9.39
N ASN A 31 -6.40 -5.26 8.37
CA ASN A 31 -5.17 -6.03 8.18
C ASN A 31 -4.02 -5.59 9.11
N SER A 32 -4.01 -4.34 9.58
CA SER A 32 -2.91 -3.79 10.39
C SER A 32 -3.02 -4.14 11.88
N ILE A 33 -4.17 -4.60 12.34
CA ILE A 33 -4.45 -4.85 13.75
C ILE A 33 -5.07 -6.25 13.92
N GLN A 34 -4.61 -7.01 14.91
CA GLN A 34 -5.14 -8.36 15.14
C GLN A 34 -6.55 -8.36 15.73
N ASP A 35 -6.86 -7.36 16.56
CA ASP A 35 -8.16 -7.21 17.22
C ASP A 35 -8.83 -5.91 16.78
N ILE A 36 -9.83 -6.06 15.91
CA ILE A 36 -10.57 -4.93 15.33
C ILE A 36 -11.32 -4.11 16.37
N ASP A 37 -11.61 -4.66 17.55
CA ASP A 37 -12.26 -3.91 18.63
C ASP A 37 -11.38 -2.79 19.19
N GLN A 38 -10.06 -2.86 19.02
CA GLN A 38 -9.14 -1.78 19.42
C GLN A 38 -9.35 -0.48 18.64
N LEU A 39 -9.88 -0.57 17.42
CA LEU A 39 -10.20 0.60 16.59
C LEU A 39 -11.49 1.33 17.05
N ALA A 40 -12.16 0.83 18.08
CA ALA A 40 -13.24 1.56 18.76
C ALA A 40 -12.71 2.79 19.53
N ASP A 41 -11.42 2.81 19.87
CA ASP A 41 -10.73 3.97 20.42
C ASP A 41 -10.33 4.94 19.29
N ASP A 42 -10.83 6.18 19.36
CA ASP A 42 -10.61 7.19 18.33
C ASP A 42 -9.12 7.60 18.20
N GLY A 43 -8.35 7.53 19.28
CA GLY A 43 -6.92 7.78 19.27
C GLY A 43 -6.12 6.67 18.60
N VAL A 44 -6.50 5.41 18.83
CA VAL A 44 -5.93 4.24 18.15
C VAL A 44 -6.29 4.28 16.66
N LEU A 45 -7.55 4.55 16.34
CA LEU A 45 -8.02 4.67 14.96
C LEU A 45 -7.28 5.78 14.20
N ALA A 46 -7.19 6.99 14.76
CA ALA A 46 -6.53 8.12 14.11
C ALA A 46 -5.03 7.86 13.87
N ARG A 47 -4.37 7.18 14.81
CA ARG A 47 -2.94 6.81 14.68
C ARG A 47 -2.72 5.80 13.56
N ASN A 48 -3.45 4.69 13.59
CA ASN A 48 -3.34 3.64 12.57
C ASN A 48 -3.76 4.16 11.19
N TRP A 49 -4.81 4.98 11.12
CA TRP A 49 -5.24 5.63 9.88
C TRP A 49 -4.12 6.48 9.28
N LYS A 50 -3.46 7.32 10.08
CA LYS A 50 -2.37 8.18 9.61
C LYS A 50 -1.19 7.36 9.10
N GLU A 51 -0.83 6.29 9.82
CA GLU A 51 0.26 5.39 9.42
C GLU A 51 -0.04 4.70 8.09
N ILE A 52 -1.24 4.12 7.95
CA ILE A 52 -1.66 3.46 6.72
C ILE A 52 -1.71 4.43 5.56
N HIS A 53 -2.23 5.63 5.77
CA HIS A 53 -2.29 6.66 4.73
C HIS A 53 -0.88 7.04 4.25
N LEU A 54 0.07 7.26 5.17
CA LEU A 54 1.46 7.54 4.84
C LEU A 54 2.13 6.36 4.11
N ARG A 55 1.90 5.13 4.56
CA ARG A 55 2.44 3.93 3.92
C ARG A 55 1.90 3.75 2.50
N MET A 56 0.60 3.97 2.30
CA MET A 56 -0.02 3.95 0.97
C MET A 56 0.60 4.98 0.03
N GLN A 57 0.79 6.22 0.51
CA GLN A 57 1.40 7.28 -0.28
C GLN A 57 2.83 6.91 -0.66
N ALA A 58 3.64 6.45 0.30
CA ALA A 58 5.02 6.03 0.05
C ALA A 58 5.12 4.89 -0.97
N THR A 59 4.23 3.89 -0.88
CA THR A 59 4.19 2.79 -1.86
C THR A 59 3.74 3.27 -3.24
N ALA A 60 2.79 4.19 -3.33
CA ALA A 60 2.38 4.79 -4.60
C ALA A 60 3.55 5.56 -5.27
N ASP A 61 4.29 6.34 -4.47
CA ASP A 61 5.46 7.09 -4.95
C ASP A 61 6.57 6.14 -5.44
N GLN A 62 6.85 5.07 -4.70
CA GLN A 62 7.80 4.03 -5.12
C GLN A 62 7.39 3.35 -6.42
N HIS A 63 6.10 3.07 -6.60
CA HIS A 63 5.58 2.51 -7.84
C HIS A 63 5.72 3.44 -9.03
N ALA A 64 5.45 4.74 -8.84
CA ALA A 64 5.63 5.73 -9.89
C ALA A 64 7.10 5.82 -10.32
N ALA A 65 8.03 5.91 -9.36
CA ALA A 65 9.47 5.95 -9.62
C ALA A 65 9.96 4.67 -10.33
N MET A 66 9.50 3.50 -9.88
CA MET A 66 9.85 2.22 -10.53
C MET A 66 9.33 2.12 -11.95
N THR A 67 8.12 2.62 -12.21
CA THR A 67 7.54 2.65 -13.56
C THR A 67 8.40 3.50 -14.49
N GLU A 68 8.86 4.67 -14.03
CA GLU A 68 9.79 5.52 -14.78
C GLU A 68 11.14 4.83 -15.04
N GLU A 69 11.72 4.16 -14.04
CA GLU A 69 12.96 3.37 -14.20
C GLU A 69 12.81 2.28 -15.27
N LEU A 70 11.68 1.57 -15.27
CA LEU A 70 11.37 0.53 -16.26
C LEU A 70 11.16 1.11 -17.67
N GLU A 71 10.48 2.26 -17.80
CA GLU A 71 10.34 2.92 -19.10
C GLU A 71 11.68 3.36 -19.68
N ASN A 72 12.58 3.90 -18.83
CA ASN A 72 13.93 4.25 -19.23
C ASN A 72 14.74 3.01 -19.65
N LEU A 73 14.56 1.90 -18.94
CA LEU A 73 15.15 0.62 -19.31
C LEU A 73 14.64 0.10 -20.66
N VAL A 74 13.33 0.16 -20.91
CA VAL A 74 12.73 -0.26 -22.19
C VAL A 74 13.23 0.60 -23.37
N ARG A 75 13.52 1.88 -23.13
CA ARG A 75 14.08 2.79 -24.14
C ARG A 75 15.58 2.55 -24.41
N SER A 76 16.26 1.76 -23.57
CA SER A 76 17.68 1.41 -23.76
C SER A 76 17.87 0.21 -24.69
N ASP A 77 19.03 0.09 -25.35
CA ASP A 77 19.29 -0.97 -26.34
C ASP A 77 19.20 -2.37 -25.68
N PRO A 78 18.21 -3.21 -26.04
CA PRO A 78 17.96 -4.49 -25.38
C PRO A 78 19.06 -5.54 -25.62
N LYS A 79 20.00 -5.30 -26.55
CA LYS A 79 21.05 -6.27 -26.89
C LYS A 79 22.21 -6.33 -25.88
N LYS A 80 22.27 -5.43 -24.91
CA LYS A 80 23.33 -5.40 -23.88
C LYS A 80 22.74 -5.12 -22.49
N PHE A 81 21.98 -6.07 -21.96
CA PHE A 81 21.61 -6.03 -20.54
C PHE A 81 22.88 -6.12 -19.68
N ASN A 82 23.24 -5.02 -19.03
CA ASN A 82 24.33 -4.96 -18.06
C ASN A 82 23.83 -5.35 -16.65
N ALA A 83 24.76 -5.54 -15.71
CA ALA A 83 24.42 -5.97 -14.35
C ALA A 83 23.45 -5.00 -13.63
N ASP A 84 23.57 -3.68 -13.88
CA ASP A 84 22.70 -2.67 -13.27
C ASP A 84 21.25 -2.81 -13.74
N GLN A 85 21.05 -3.11 -15.01
CA GLN A 85 19.72 -3.33 -15.60
C GLN A 85 19.03 -4.58 -15.03
N ILE A 86 19.79 -5.63 -14.71
CA ILE A 86 19.27 -6.83 -14.00
C ILE A 86 18.81 -6.44 -12.58
N TRP A 87 19.58 -5.61 -11.87
CA TRP A 87 19.21 -5.12 -10.55
C TRP A 87 17.94 -4.25 -10.55
N VAL A 88 17.73 -3.44 -11.59
CA VAL A 88 16.48 -2.69 -11.80
C VAL A 88 15.30 -3.65 -11.93
N LEU A 89 15.41 -4.71 -12.73
CA LEU A 89 14.35 -5.70 -12.89
C LEU A 89 14.04 -6.46 -11.58
N ILE A 90 15.07 -6.89 -10.84
CA ILE A 90 14.89 -7.55 -9.53
C ILE A 90 14.18 -6.61 -8.55
N ARG A 91 14.57 -5.32 -8.53
CA ARG A 91 13.94 -4.31 -7.68
C ARG A 91 12.49 -4.07 -8.09
N ALA A 92 12.19 -4.05 -9.39
CA ALA A 92 10.84 -3.91 -9.90
C ALA A 92 9.91 -5.00 -9.41
N ILE A 93 10.34 -6.26 -9.48
CA ILE A 93 9.59 -7.41 -8.96
C ILE A 93 9.29 -7.24 -7.46
N LYS A 94 10.29 -6.79 -6.68
CA LYS A 94 10.11 -6.54 -5.24
C LYS A 94 9.11 -5.44 -4.96
N VAL A 95 9.21 -4.29 -5.65
CA VAL A 95 8.27 -3.16 -5.49
C VAL A 95 6.85 -3.59 -5.86
N GLN A 96 6.67 -4.31 -6.96
CA GLN A 96 5.36 -4.83 -7.36
C GLN A 96 4.76 -5.81 -6.35
N GLY A 97 5.60 -6.59 -5.66
CA GLY A 97 5.17 -7.45 -4.56
C GLY A 97 4.64 -6.69 -3.34
N GLN A 98 5.16 -5.48 -3.06
CA GLN A 98 4.82 -4.71 -1.86
C GLN A 98 3.38 -4.20 -1.87
N ILE A 99 2.84 -3.78 -3.03
CA ILE A 99 1.41 -3.44 -3.14
C ILE A 99 0.58 -4.67 -2.79
N LEU A 100 0.89 -5.83 -3.37
CA LEU A 100 0.09 -7.03 -3.15
C LEU A 100 0.06 -7.43 -1.67
N GLN A 101 1.21 -7.40 -0.99
CA GLN A 101 1.31 -7.67 0.45
C GLN A 101 0.48 -6.69 1.30
N MET A 102 0.47 -5.40 0.92
CA MET A 102 -0.32 -4.39 1.61
C MET A 102 -1.82 -4.73 1.62
N TYR A 103 -2.36 -5.23 0.49
CA TYR A 103 -3.79 -5.60 0.40
C TYR A 103 -4.10 -6.97 0.99
N LEU A 104 -3.17 -7.92 0.94
CA LEU A 104 -3.38 -9.28 1.44
C LEU A 104 -3.21 -9.41 2.96
N GLY A 105 -2.55 -8.45 3.62
CA GLY A 105 -2.35 -8.49 5.07
C GLY A 105 -1.29 -9.50 5.53
N GLU A 106 -0.65 -10.22 4.61
CA GLU A 106 0.41 -11.20 4.87
C GLU A 106 1.68 -10.90 4.05
N GLU A 107 2.86 -11.23 4.60
CA GLU A 107 4.12 -11.27 3.85
C GLU A 107 4.13 -12.51 2.92
N VAL A 108 3.41 -12.43 1.81
CA VAL A 108 3.27 -13.54 0.84
C VAL A 108 4.59 -13.92 0.13
N LEU A 109 5.70 -13.22 0.39
CA LEU A 109 6.97 -13.39 -0.35
C LEU A 109 8.17 -13.83 0.49
N ASN A 110 7.94 -14.43 1.66
CA ASN A 110 8.98 -15.17 2.40
C ASN A 110 8.73 -16.68 2.25
N ALA A 111 9.10 -17.22 1.08
CA ALA A 111 9.24 -18.65 0.81
C ALA A 111 10.49 -18.89 -0.02
#